data_AF-A0A7S3WPK9-F1
#
_entry.id   AF-A0A7S3WPK9-F1
#
_cell.length_a   1.000
_cell.length_b   1.000
_cell.length_c   1.000
_cell.angle_alpha   90.00
_cell.angle_beta   90.00
_cell.angle_gamma   90.00
#
_symmetry.space_group_name_H-M   'P 1'
#
loop_
_entity.id
_entity.type
_entity.pdbx_description
1 polymer ?
#
loop_
_entity_poly.entity_id
_entity_poly.type
_entity_poly.pdbx_seq_one_letter_code
_entity_poly.pdbx_strand_id
1 'polypeptide(L)'
;MRLRRTAGVLLAALAAIRCSEFQCPDPSEHPQGMYLDFSGSTEVVNNLGGYPGGEDLGPRGAGVDCISGAANLPLQSDCPCGCGCRCTNGGEVAPLNTPEELRYGNVGRIYDGTGKDPVVVDLVVTNITKYTPWSARSNGFHEGGTFAQISLFQDTTTTFRYAFKHTNTDTDATLEHPFEFCLFDLDTGPHYNNQPTMQETLLACGMESYFTHGPTTSAKRSNVRKHMCANIGTREYMDIVYVDGCVRATGLKEGRGSDNPQEFYEVMMNTVEPHYNGLSGTCADYDQCPAAPFGSMLCDSDRDGDPGTDGLNCGYGISGYGRPPGQVDDIIDCRQRTGTVGGAGVYPATNTHNKAGSPFRWTMPKFICMDYPAGKSSFEVTYTVGRDRNGKFGRNFLFAGVGVPPTCVGGSPSPPPPSPPPPPPSPPPPPPPSPPPPPPREFCPDPSEHP
;
A
#
# COMPACT_ATOMS: atom_id res chain seq x y z
N MET A 1 33.45 -38.13 -14.03
CA MET A 1 32.14 -38.70 -13.64
C MET A 1 31.86 -38.23 -12.21
N ARG A 2 30.64 -37.79 -11.90
CA ARG A 2 30.19 -36.99 -10.73
C ARG A 2 30.33 -35.47 -10.93
N LEU A 3 29.35 -34.61 -10.66
CA LEU A 3 27.88 -34.72 -10.58
C LEU A 3 27.40 -33.26 -10.55
N ARG A 4 26.95 -32.69 -11.67
CA ARG A 4 26.24 -31.40 -11.69
C ARG A 4 24.91 -31.60 -10.95
N ARG A 5 24.72 -30.96 -9.79
CA ARG A 5 23.41 -30.90 -9.12
C ARG A 5 22.84 -29.49 -9.24
N THR A 6 21.94 -29.34 -10.20
CA THR A 6 20.63 -28.68 -10.06
C THR A 6 20.56 -27.46 -9.14
N ALA A 7 20.90 -26.29 -9.67
CA ALA A 7 20.48 -24.98 -9.17
C ALA A 7 19.15 -24.54 -9.81
N GLY A 8 18.18 -25.46 -9.88
CA GLY A 8 16.87 -25.21 -10.45
C GLY A 8 15.86 -25.98 -9.65
N VAL A 9 15.22 -25.29 -8.68
CA VAL A 9 13.91 -25.59 -8.05
C VAL A 9 13.61 -24.56 -6.94
N LEU A 10 14.61 -23.83 -6.40
CA LEU A 10 14.37 -22.89 -5.30
C LEU A 10 14.09 -21.42 -5.70
N LEU A 11 13.59 -21.18 -6.91
CA LEU A 11 13.09 -19.85 -7.33
C LEU A 11 11.56 -19.79 -7.45
N ALA A 12 10.85 -20.91 -7.24
CA ALA A 12 9.40 -20.98 -7.39
C ALA A 12 8.61 -20.70 -6.09
N ALA A 13 9.29 -20.60 -4.94
CA ALA A 13 8.65 -20.41 -3.63
C ALA A 13 8.74 -18.97 -3.09
N LEU A 14 9.49 -18.08 -3.75
CA LEU A 14 9.58 -16.65 -3.41
C LEU A 14 8.57 -15.79 -4.19
N ALA A 15 7.71 -16.42 -5.00
CA ALA A 15 6.61 -15.77 -5.72
C ALA A 15 5.28 -15.78 -4.93
N ALA A 16 5.29 -16.17 -3.65
CA ALA A 16 4.11 -16.54 -2.87
C ALA A 16 3.47 -15.41 -2.03
N ILE A 17 3.89 -14.16 -2.20
CA ILE A 17 3.22 -13.00 -1.59
C ILE A 17 3.05 -11.87 -2.61
N ARG A 18 2.71 -12.23 -3.85
CA ARG A 18 1.66 -11.44 -4.49
C ARG A 18 0.41 -11.93 -3.79
N CYS A 19 -0.46 -11.08 -3.26
CA CYS A 19 -1.81 -11.54 -2.92
C CYS A 19 -2.49 -11.90 -4.24
N SER A 20 -2.12 -13.06 -4.77
CA SER A 20 -2.64 -13.68 -5.96
C SER A 20 -4.14 -13.68 -5.82
N GLU A 21 -4.79 -12.94 -6.71
CA GLU A 21 -6.23 -12.90 -6.95
C GLU A 21 -7.02 -13.36 -5.74
N PHE A 22 -7.45 -12.42 -4.88
CA PHE A 22 -8.46 -12.75 -3.89
C PHE A 22 -9.58 -13.54 -4.57
N GLN A 23 -9.69 -14.81 -4.20
CA GLN A 23 -10.68 -15.72 -4.72
C GLN A 23 -11.76 -15.87 -3.67
N CYS A 24 -13.01 -15.75 -4.11
CA CYS A 24 -14.12 -16.02 -3.23
C CYS A 24 -14.10 -17.49 -2.80
N PRO A 25 -14.43 -17.78 -1.52
CA PRO A 25 -14.48 -19.17 -1.04
C PRO A 25 -15.44 -20.03 -1.86
N ASP A 26 -16.53 -19.44 -2.35
CA ASP A 26 -17.46 -20.06 -3.29
C ASP A 26 -17.13 -19.62 -4.73
N PRO A 27 -16.90 -20.56 -5.67
CA PRO A 27 -16.65 -20.25 -7.08
C PRO A 27 -17.79 -19.53 -7.80
N SER A 28 -19.01 -19.56 -7.26
CA SER A 28 -20.17 -18.84 -7.79
C SER A 28 -20.28 -17.41 -7.26
N GLU A 29 -19.46 -17.04 -6.29
CA GLU A 29 -19.35 -15.68 -5.79
C GLU A 29 -18.24 -14.91 -6.53
N HIS A 30 -18.42 -13.60 -6.60
CA HIS A 30 -17.47 -12.70 -7.21
C HIS A 30 -17.03 -11.64 -6.20
N PRO A 31 -15.74 -11.26 -6.21
CA PRO A 31 -15.26 -10.20 -5.33
C PRO A 31 -15.95 -8.87 -5.66
N GLN A 32 -16.20 -8.07 -4.63
CA GLN A 32 -16.71 -6.72 -4.74
C GLN A 32 -15.90 -5.78 -3.85
N GLY A 33 -15.52 -4.63 -4.40
CA GLY A 33 -14.76 -3.59 -3.73
C GLY A 33 -13.38 -3.36 -4.34
N MET A 34 -12.48 -2.76 -3.57
CA MET A 34 -11.17 -2.34 -4.06
C MET A 34 -10.04 -3.10 -3.36
N TYR A 35 -9.07 -3.50 -4.16
CA TYR A 35 -7.77 -3.99 -3.71
C TYR A 35 -6.66 -3.04 -4.15
N LEU A 36 -5.68 -2.83 -3.26
CA LEU A 36 -4.47 -2.05 -3.49
C LEU A 36 -3.26 -2.93 -3.22
N ASP A 37 -2.35 -3.00 -4.18
CA ASP A 37 -1.15 -3.84 -4.19
C ASP A 37 0.05 -3.05 -4.70
N PHE A 38 0.90 -2.60 -3.77
CA PHE A 38 2.12 -1.89 -4.14
C PHE A 38 3.21 -2.86 -4.64
N SER A 39 3.27 -4.09 -4.11
CA SER A 39 4.29 -5.09 -4.44
C SER A 39 4.27 -5.52 -5.91
N GLY A 40 3.09 -5.51 -6.54
CA GLY A 40 2.88 -5.82 -7.95
C GLY A 40 2.81 -4.59 -8.86
N SER A 41 2.90 -3.38 -8.31
CA SER A 41 2.72 -2.13 -9.06
C SER A 41 4.03 -1.59 -9.62
N THR A 42 3.93 -0.59 -10.49
CA THR A 42 5.09 0.07 -11.11
C THR A 42 5.13 1.54 -10.74
N GLU A 43 6.30 2.05 -10.35
CA GLU A 43 6.51 3.48 -10.19
C GLU A 43 6.64 4.12 -11.58
N VAL A 44 5.57 4.79 -12.03
CA VAL A 44 5.48 5.41 -13.36
C VAL A 44 6.08 6.81 -13.35
N VAL A 45 5.79 7.58 -12.29
CA VAL A 45 6.33 8.92 -12.08
C VAL A 45 6.79 9.03 -10.65
N ASN A 46 7.98 9.59 -10.45
CA ASN A 46 8.48 9.93 -9.13
C ASN A 46 9.11 11.32 -9.17
N ASN A 47 8.23 12.32 -9.16
CA ASN A 47 8.60 13.72 -9.17
C ASN A 47 7.52 14.48 -8.39
N LEU A 48 7.48 14.35 -7.07
CA LEU A 48 6.47 15.02 -6.25
C LEU A 48 6.63 16.55 -6.19
N GLY A 49 7.59 17.12 -6.95
CA GLY A 49 7.90 18.55 -6.97
C GLY A 49 8.47 19.06 -5.65
N GLY A 50 8.21 20.33 -5.34
CA GLY A 50 8.59 20.95 -4.07
C GLY A 50 9.93 21.67 -4.07
N TYR A 51 10.35 22.09 -2.87
CA TYR A 51 11.59 22.81 -2.60
C TYR A 51 12.67 21.85 -2.10
N PRO A 52 13.92 21.94 -2.58
CA PRO A 52 15.00 21.10 -2.05
C PRO A 52 15.14 21.34 -0.55
N GLY A 53 15.21 20.28 0.22
CA GLY A 53 15.40 20.34 1.66
C GLY A 53 16.45 19.33 2.11
N GLY A 54 16.96 19.51 3.32
CA GLY A 54 17.66 18.43 3.99
C GLY A 54 18.88 17.85 3.28
N GLU A 55 18.83 16.53 2.99
CA GLU A 55 19.87 15.82 2.24
C GLU A 55 20.03 16.35 0.82
N ASP A 56 18.95 16.84 0.19
CA ASP A 56 18.99 17.38 -1.17
C ASP A 56 19.93 18.61 -1.25
N LEU A 57 20.12 19.32 -0.13
CA LEU A 57 21.04 20.46 -0.02
C LEU A 57 22.43 20.07 0.51
N GLY A 58 22.62 18.83 0.94
CA GLY A 58 23.85 18.36 1.59
C GLY A 58 24.92 17.88 0.60
N PRO A 59 26.16 17.61 1.07
CA PRO A 59 27.23 17.04 0.26
C PRO A 59 26.89 15.68 -0.36
N ARG A 60 25.95 14.94 0.27
CA ARG A 60 25.40 13.68 -0.24
C ARG A 60 24.27 13.88 -1.26
N GLY A 61 23.65 15.05 -1.30
CA GLY A 61 22.66 15.48 -2.30
C GLY A 61 23.26 16.26 -3.45
N ALA A 62 24.59 16.25 -3.61
CA ALA A 62 25.34 16.97 -4.65
C ALA A 62 25.02 16.58 -6.12
N GLY A 63 23.94 15.83 -6.35
CA GLY A 63 23.36 15.56 -7.67
C GLY A 63 22.01 16.24 -7.92
N VAL A 64 21.39 16.87 -6.91
CA VAL A 64 20.21 17.72 -7.12
C VAL A 64 20.70 19.09 -7.62
N ASP A 65 21.06 19.14 -8.90
CA ASP A 65 21.26 20.41 -9.59
C ASP A 65 19.89 21.09 -9.71
N CYS A 66 19.59 21.93 -8.71
CA CYS A 66 18.60 22.98 -8.85
C CYS A 66 19.10 23.95 -9.92
N ILE A 67 18.78 23.68 -11.19
CA ILE A 67 19.17 24.55 -12.29
C ILE A 67 18.48 25.90 -12.07
N SER A 68 19.23 26.87 -11.55
CA SER A 68 18.81 28.27 -11.57
C SER A 68 18.71 28.70 -13.04
N GLY A 69 17.50 28.66 -13.61
CA GLY A 69 17.27 29.04 -15.01
C GLY A 69 16.57 28.02 -15.91
N ALA A 70 15.91 26.97 -15.38
CA ALA A 70 14.80 26.37 -16.13
C ALA A 70 13.78 27.49 -16.43
N ALA A 71 13.44 27.69 -17.71
CA ALA A 71 12.92 28.94 -18.26
C ALA A 71 12.03 29.76 -17.30
N ASN A 72 12.53 30.94 -16.95
CA ASN A 72 11.82 32.01 -16.26
C ASN A 72 10.52 32.35 -17.01
N LEU A 73 9.40 31.77 -16.58
CA LEU A 73 8.17 32.55 -16.58
C LEU A 73 8.33 33.60 -15.47
N PRO A 74 7.97 34.87 -15.72
CA PRO A 74 7.98 35.88 -14.67
C PRO A 74 7.19 35.34 -13.48
N LEU A 75 7.69 35.58 -12.26
CA LEU A 75 7.00 35.35 -10.99
C LEU A 75 5.52 35.73 -11.15
N GLN A 76 4.67 34.75 -11.45
CA GLN A 76 3.23 34.97 -11.40
C GLN A 76 2.87 34.98 -9.93
N SER A 77 2.02 35.92 -9.53
CA SER A 77 1.53 36.13 -8.15
C SER A 77 0.89 34.88 -7.54
N ASP A 78 0.67 33.85 -8.35
CA ASP A 78 -0.12 32.68 -8.05
C ASP A 78 0.76 31.43 -7.86
N CYS A 79 2.10 31.56 -7.92
CA CYS A 79 3.07 30.52 -7.55
C CYS A 79 4.23 31.10 -6.70
N PRO A 80 4.06 31.26 -5.37
CA PRO A 80 4.88 32.16 -4.55
C PRO A 80 6.32 31.73 -4.26
N CYS A 81 6.84 30.60 -4.74
CA CYS A 81 8.22 30.23 -4.37
C CYS A 81 9.16 29.69 -5.46
N GLY A 82 8.81 29.83 -6.74
CA GLY A 82 9.75 29.56 -7.84
C GLY A 82 9.89 28.06 -8.12
N CYS A 83 9.67 27.71 -9.38
CA CYS A 83 9.61 26.32 -9.82
C CYS A 83 11.00 25.66 -9.88
N GLY A 84 11.07 24.38 -9.52
CA GLY A 84 11.85 23.43 -10.32
C GLY A 84 13.22 23.00 -9.81
N CYS A 85 13.29 22.37 -8.64
CA CYS A 85 14.22 21.26 -8.48
C CYS A 85 13.44 19.98 -8.69
N ARG A 86 13.67 19.32 -9.83
CA ARG A 86 13.02 18.05 -10.15
C ARG A 86 13.87 16.94 -9.58
N CYS A 87 13.64 16.55 -8.35
CA CYS A 87 14.37 15.45 -7.79
C CYS A 87 13.69 14.14 -8.22
N THR A 88 14.38 13.30 -8.99
CA THR A 88 13.99 11.89 -9.10
C THR A 88 14.68 11.07 -8.02
N ASN A 89 14.17 9.86 -7.79
CA ASN A 89 14.80 8.86 -6.93
C ASN A 89 16.22 8.42 -7.32
N GLY A 90 16.69 8.74 -8.53
CA GLY A 90 17.96 8.26 -9.05
C GLY A 90 19.17 9.16 -8.82
N GLY A 91 19.01 10.32 -8.17
CA GLY A 91 20.06 11.35 -8.16
C GLY A 91 20.21 12.11 -9.48
N GLU A 92 19.24 11.96 -10.38
CA GLU A 92 19.13 12.73 -11.62
C GLU A 92 17.93 13.69 -11.57
N VAL A 93 18.06 14.81 -12.27
CA VAL A 93 16.98 15.79 -12.40
C VAL A 93 15.90 15.23 -13.33
N ALA A 94 14.62 15.26 -12.94
CA ALA A 94 13.58 14.70 -13.81
C ALA A 94 13.54 15.43 -15.18
N PRO A 95 13.26 14.72 -16.29
CA PRO A 95 13.18 15.33 -17.62
C PRO A 95 12.21 16.51 -17.70
N LEU A 96 12.42 17.38 -18.71
CA LEU A 96 11.48 18.48 -18.99
C LEU A 96 10.07 17.94 -19.21
N ASN A 97 9.10 18.58 -18.54
CA ASN A 97 7.67 18.24 -18.60
C ASN A 97 7.29 16.91 -17.91
N THR A 98 8.16 16.34 -17.08
CA THR A 98 7.74 15.28 -16.15
C THR A 98 6.65 15.84 -15.22
N PRO A 99 5.48 15.18 -15.09
CA PRO A 99 4.43 15.62 -14.18
C PRO A 99 4.93 15.76 -12.74
N GLU A 100 4.39 16.73 -11.99
CA GLU A 100 4.72 16.95 -10.58
C GLU A 100 3.85 16.07 -9.65
N GLU A 101 4.08 14.76 -9.70
CA GLU A 101 3.36 13.75 -8.94
C GLU A 101 4.24 12.53 -8.57
N LEU A 102 3.77 11.73 -7.63
CA LEU A 102 4.09 10.30 -7.57
C LEU A 102 2.98 9.53 -8.28
N ARG A 103 3.30 8.60 -9.16
CA ARG A 103 2.31 7.72 -9.81
C ARG A 103 2.71 6.28 -9.68
N TYR A 104 1.85 5.51 -9.03
CA TYR A 104 1.95 4.05 -8.92
C TYR A 104 0.96 3.43 -9.90
N GLY A 105 1.50 2.92 -11.01
CA GLY A 105 0.74 2.29 -12.08
C GLY A 105 0.30 0.87 -11.73
N ASN A 106 -0.91 0.50 -12.14
CA ASN A 106 -1.50 -0.83 -11.88
C ASN A 106 -1.57 -1.23 -10.39
N VAL A 107 -1.67 -0.24 -9.49
CA VAL A 107 -1.65 -0.47 -8.04
C VAL A 107 -2.99 -0.96 -7.52
N GLY A 108 -4.11 -0.62 -8.18
CA GLY A 108 -5.43 -0.96 -7.69
C GLY A 108 -6.24 -1.84 -8.65
N ARG A 109 -7.11 -2.68 -8.09
CA ARG A 109 -8.13 -3.45 -8.80
C ARG A 109 -9.49 -3.19 -8.17
N ILE A 110 -10.44 -2.74 -8.97
CA ILE A 110 -11.83 -2.50 -8.55
C ILE A 110 -12.69 -3.61 -9.12
N TYR A 111 -13.33 -4.37 -8.24
CA TYR A 111 -14.25 -5.44 -8.59
C TYR A 111 -15.69 -4.98 -8.33
N ASP A 112 -16.58 -5.22 -9.29
CA ASP A 112 -17.98 -4.81 -9.24
C ASP A 112 -18.93 -5.91 -8.70
N GLY A 113 -18.40 -7.10 -8.40
CA GLY A 113 -19.19 -8.25 -7.97
C GLY A 113 -19.93 -8.98 -9.09
N THR A 114 -19.69 -8.64 -10.36
CA THR A 114 -20.38 -9.27 -11.50
C THR A 114 -19.61 -10.44 -12.12
N GLY A 115 -18.37 -10.66 -11.68
CA GLY A 115 -17.48 -11.68 -12.24
C GLY A 115 -16.73 -11.25 -13.50
N LYS A 116 -16.88 -9.99 -13.92
CA LYS A 116 -16.04 -9.39 -14.96
C LYS A 116 -14.62 -9.13 -14.45
N ASP A 117 -13.71 -8.95 -15.40
CA ASP A 117 -12.35 -8.50 -15.11
C ASP A 117 -12.38 -7.18 -14.33
N PRO A 118 -11.55 -7.02 -13.27
CA PRO A 118 -11.53 -5.81 -12.49
C PRO A 118 -11.06 -4.62 -13.31
N VAL A 119 -11.57 -3.43 -12.97
CA VAL A 119 -10.99 -2.18 -13.46
C VAL A 119 -9.66 -1.96 -12.76
N VAL A 120 -8.59 -1.85 -13.55
CA VAL A 120 -7.25 -1.56 -13.04
C VAL A 120 -7.07 -0.04 -12.91
N VAL A 121 -6.50 0.39 -11.79
CA VAL A 121 -6.29 1.81 -11.49
C VAL A 121 -4.87 2.10 -11.04
N ASP A 122 -4.45 3.33 -11.32
CA ASP A 122 -3.24 3.94 -10.80
C ASP A 122 -3.56 4.76 -9.55
N LEU A 123 -2.59 4.89 -8.64
CA LEU A 123 -2.64 5.86 -7.56
C LEU A 123 -1.70 7.02 -7.90
N VAL A 124 -2.24 8.23 -7.92
CA VAL A 124 -1.51 9.47 -8.15
C VAL A 124 -1.49 10.28 -6.88
N VAL A 125 -0.30 10.64 -6.40
CA VAL A 125 -0.09 11.52 -5.26
C VAL A 125 0.45 12.85 -5.73
N THR A 126 -0.25 13.94 -5.41
CA THR A 126 0.21 15.30 -5.72
C THR A 126 0.33 16.12 -4.45
N ASN A 127 1.35 16.97 -4.37
CA ASN A 127 1.37 18.01 -3.34
C ASN A 127 0.41 19.13 -3.76
N ILE A 128 -0.46 19.58 -2.85
CA ILE A 128 -1.42 20.68 -3.12
C ILE A 128 -1.17 21.91 -2.25
N THR A 129 -0.11 21.87 -1.44
CA THR A 129 0.44 23.00 -0.68
C THR A 129 1.95 23.02 -0.84
N LYS A 130 2.67 23.86 -0.06
CA LYS A 130 4.13 23.82 -0.04
C LYS A 130 4.66 22.44 0.39
N TYR A 131 5.56 21.87 -0.40
CA TYR A 131 6.27 20.63 -0.12
C TYR A 131 7.79 20.86 -0.02
N THR A 132 8.43 20.26 0.97
CA THR A 132 9.89 20.30 1.14
C THR A 132 10.35 18.93 1.62
N PRO A 133 10.87 18.06 0.75
CA PRO A 133 11.44 16.78 1.15
C PRO A 133 12.63 16.93 2.10
N TRP A 134 12.80 15.95 2.99
CA TRP A 134 14.10 15.75 3.63
C TRP A 134 15.09 15.10 2.66
N SER A 135 14.61 14.12 1.91
CA SER A 135 15.39 13.39 0.92
C SER A 135 14.43 13.03 -0.20
N ALA A 136 14.41 13.80 -1.28
CA ALA A 136 13.44 13.56 -2.36
C ALA A 136 13.66 12.20 -3.02
N ARG A 137 14.90 11.69 -2.96
CA ARG A 137 15.25 10.33 -3.39
C ARG A 137 14.65 9.20 -2.55
N SER A 138 14.06 9.57 -1.41
CA SER A 138 13.34 8.69 -0.51
C SER A 138 11.83 8.85 -0.72
N ASN A 139 11.35 9.33 -1.87
CA ASN A 139 9.94 9.19 -2.23
C ASN A 139 9.73 7.87 -2.97
N GLY A 140 8.51 7.52 -3.38
CA GLY A 140 8.29 6.35 -4.22
C GLY A 140 8.05 5.05 -3.43
N PHE A 141 8.65 3.94 -3.82
CA PHE A 141 8.57 2.69 -3.05
C PHE A 141 9.51 2.66 -1.85
N HIS A 142 9.02 2.11 -0.74
CA HIS A 142 9.83 1.72 0.39
C HIS A 142 10.64 0.44 0.09
N GLU A 143 11.67 0.17 0.90
CA GLU A 143 12.40 -1.09 0.86
C GLU A 143 11.42 -2.27 1.02
N GLY A 144 11.53 -3.27 0.14
CA GLY A 144 10.58 -4.39 0.04
C GLY A 144 9.45 -4.18 -0.97
N GLY A 145 9.13 -2.94 -1.34
CA GLY A 145 8.13 -2.62 -2.38
C GLY A 145 6.67 -2.78 -1.95
N THR A 146 6.40 -3.26 -0.73
CA THR A 146 5.05 -3.43 -0.19
C THR A 146 4.42 -2.12 0.29
N PHE A 147 5.25 -1.15 0.68
CA PHE A 147 4.80 0.19 1.04
C PHE A 147 5.33 1.21 0.05
N ALA A 148 4.57 2.28 -0.11
CA ALA A 148 5.06 3.52 -0.71
C ALA A 148 5.44 4.51 0.40
N GLN A 149 6.25 5.50 0.05
CA GLN A 149 6.76 6.48 0.99
C GLN A 149 6.84 7.90 0.43
N ILE A 150 6.63 8.87 1.32
CA ILE A 150 6.88 10.30 1.07
C ILE A 150 7.83 10.82 2.14
N SER A 151 8.95 11.39 1.72
CA SER A 151 9.91 12.05 2.58
C SER A 151 9.49 13.50 2.82
N LEU A 152 9.52 13.96 4.08
CA LEU A 152 9.16 15.31 4.47
C LEU A 152 10.20 15.90 5.44
N PHE A 153 10.58 17.15 5.19
CA PHE A 153 11.52 17.87 6.05
C PHE A 153 10.87 18.28 7.37
N GLN A 154 11.67 18.34 8.43
CA GLN A 154 11.19 18.83 9.73
C GLN A 154 10.65 20.26 9.68
N ASP A 155 9.80 20.59 10.64
CA ASP A 155 9.18 21.92 10.78
C ASP A 155 8.40 22.34 9.52
N THR A 156 7.85 21.35 8.81
CA THR A 156 7.02 21.58 7.63
C THR A 156 5.67 20.91 7.77
N THR A 157 4.71 21.40 6.98
CA THR A 157 3.39 20.84 6.85
C THR A 157 3.00 20.87 5.38
N THR A 158 2.58 19.72 4.86
CA THR A 158 2.22 19.57 3.45
C THR A 158 0.95 18.74 3.33
N THR A 159 0.00 19.21 2.52
CA THR A 159 -1.17 18.43 2.14
C THR A 159 -0.93 17.77 0.81
N PHE A 160 -1.19 16.47 0.77
CA PHE A 160 -1.12 15.63 -0.42
C PHE A 160 -2.52 15.17 -0.80
N ARG A 161 -2.81 15.19 -2.09
CA ARG A 161 -3.99 14.56 -2.66
C ARG A 161 -3.61 13.19 -3.21
N TYR A 162 -4.34 12.18 -2.78
CA TYR A 162 -4.28 10.80 -3.29
C TYR A 162 -5.46 10.61 -4.23
N ALA A 163 -5.21 10.43 -5.51
CA ALA A 163 -6.22 10.28 -6.55
C ALA A 163 -6.11 8.94 -7.27
N PHE A 164 -7.24 8.30 -7.50
CA PHE A 164 -7.36 7.07 -8.28
C PHE A 164 -7.65 7.44 -9.73
N LYS A 165 -6.84 6.93 -10.65
CA LYS A 165 -6.97 7.18 -12.09
C LYS A 165 -7.12 5.87 -12.83
N HIS A 166 -7.88 5.86 -13.92
CA HIS A 166 -7.82 4.73 -14.85
C HIS A 166 -6.40 4.58 -15.39
N THR A 167 -5.88 3.35 -15.39
CA THR A 167 -4.49 3.09 -15.74
C THR A 167 -4.10 3.65 -17.11
N ASN A 168 -2.91 4.26 -17.18
CA ASN A 168 -2.37 4.94 -18.37
C ASN A 168 -3.21 6.14 -18.84
N THR A 169 -4.02 6.74 -17.97
CA THR A 169 -4.80 7.95 -18.26
C THR A 169 -4.76 8.94 -17.10
N ASP A 170 -5.24 10.16 -17.34
CA ASP A 170 -5.51 11.15 -16.28
C ASP A 170 -6.99 11.21 -15.88
N THR A 171 -7.80 10.28 -16.39
CA THR A 171 -9.23 10.20 -16.07
C THR A 171 -9.41 9.60 -14.68
N ASP A 172 -10.17 10.31 -13.83
CA ASP A 172 -10.53 9.85 -12.49
C ASP A 172 -11.26 8.51 -12.54
N ALA A 173 -10.84 7.58 -11.69
CA ALA A 173 -11.59 6.37 -11.39
C ALA A 173 -12.37 6.60 -10.10
N THR A 174 -13.70 6.63 -10.19
CA THR A 174 -14.56 6.75 -9.01
C THR A 174 -14.72 5.38 -8.37
N LEU A 175 -14.44 5.29 -7.07
CA LEU A 175 -14.58 4.06 -6.31
C LEU A 175 -16.03 3.89 -5.85
N GLU A 176 -16.76 2.94 -6.43
CA GLU A 176 -18.18 2.70 -6.12
C GLU A 176 -18.41 2.02 -4.77
N HIS A 177 -17.33 1.56 -4.12
CA HIS A 177 -17.36 0.89 -2.83
C HIS A 177 -16.46 1.62 -1.83
N PRO A 178 -16.76 1.53 -0.52
CA PRO A 178 -15.84 2.00 0.51
C PRO A 178 -14.49 1.28 0.39
N PHE A 179 -13.42 1.97 0.79
CA PHE A 179 -12.07 1.44 0.72
C PHE A 179 -11.24 1.84 1.93
N GLU A 180 -10.21 1.04 2.20
CA GLU A 180 -9.31 1.21 3.35
C GLU A 180 -7.94 1.70 2.87
N PHE A 181 -7.40 2.71 3.55
CA PHE A 181 -6.05 3.21 3.30
C PHE A 181 -5.30 3.39 4.61
N CYS A 182 -4.09 2.86 4.68
CA CYS A 182 -3.28 2.84 5.90
C CYS A 182 -2.03 3.70 5.76
N LEU A 183 -1.72 4.39 6.84
CA LEU A 183 -0.55 5.25 7.01
C LEU A 183 0.25 4.70 8.18
N PHE A 184 1.55 4.52 7.99
CA PHE A 184 2.46 3.87 8.92
C PHE A 184 3.62 4.80 9.29
N ASP A 185 4.40 4.39 10.28
CA ASP A 185 5.53 5.15 10.84
C ASP A 185 5.05 6.48 11.45
N LEU A 186 4.11 6.41 12.39
CA LEU A 186 3.67 7.55 13.19
C LEU A 186 4.34 7.55 14.57
N ASP A 187 5.41 8.31 14.71
CA ASP A 187 6.21 8.39 15.93
C ASP A 187 6.93 9.75 16.08
N THR A 188 7.98 9.79 16.90
CA THR A 188 8.81 10.98 17.14
C THR A 188 10.28 10.67 16.92
N GLY A 189 11.09 11.70 16.76
CA GLY A 189 12.53 11.60 16.97
C GLY A 189 12.88 11.48 18.46
N PRO A 190 14.19 11.47 18.77
CA PRO A 190 14.67 11.46 20.14
C PRO A 190 14.10 12.59 20.99
N HIS A 191 13.64 12.27 22.20
CA HIS A 191 13.13 13.28 23.12
C HIS A 191 14.29 14.11 23.67
N TYR A 192 14.11 15.44 23.69
CA TYR A 192 15.07 16.37 24.28
C TYR A 192 14.39 17.19 25.36
N ASN A 193 14.93 17.19 26.58
CA ASN A 193 14.31 17.83 27.76
C ASN A 193 12.83 17.43 27.94
N ASN A 194 12.52 16.14 27.77
CA ASN A 194 11.16 15.58 27.81
C ASN A 194 10.19 16.11 26.74
N GLN A 195 10.68 16.81 25.72
CA GLN A 195 9.88 17.23 24.57
C GLN A 195 10.15 16.33 23.37
N PRO A 196 9.11 15.86 22.66
CA PRO A 196 9.30 15.11 21.42
C PRO A 196 9.92 16.04 20.37
N THR A 197 10.86 15.50 19.60
CA THR A 197 11.38 16.15 18.38
C THR A 197 10.83 15.42 17.17
N MET A 198 10.81 16.05 15.99
CA MET A 198 10.36 15.41 14.73
C MET A 198 9.04 14.65 14.86
N GLN A 199 8.12 15.15 15.69
CA GLN A 199 6.84 14.51 15.93
C GLN A 199 6.06 14.44 14.63
N GLU A 200 5.70 13.23 14.21
CA GLU A 200 4.87 13.01 13.04
C GLU A 200 3.42 13.23 13.41
N THR A 201 2.72 13.96 12.57
CA THR A 201 1.28 14.15 12.68
C THR A 201 0.67 14.04 11.30
N LEU A 202 -0.48 13.38 11.23
CA LEU A 202 -1.34 13.39 10.06
C LEU A 202 -2.71 13.93 10.41
N LEU A 203 -3.33 14.59 9.43
CA LEU A 203 -4.72 14.98 9.44
C LEU A 203 -5.33 14.51 8.11
N ALA A 204 -6.38 13.71 8.19
CA ALA A 204 -7.16 13.31 7.02
C ALA A 204 -8.63 13.60 7.31
N CYS A 205 -9.41 13.90 6.27
CA CYS A 205 -10.80 14.30 6.41
C CYS A 205 -11.70 13.47 5.48
N GLY A 206 -13.00 13.44 5.79
CA GLY A 206 -13.99 12.80 4.92
C GLY A 206 -13.95 11.26 4.95
N MET A 207 -13.38 10.67 6.00
CA MET A 207 -13.49 9.26 6.32
C MET A 207 -14.77 8.96 7.10
N GLU A 208 -15.24 7.71 7.04
CA GLU A 208 -16.36 7.22 7.85
C GLU A 208 -15.90 6.73 9.22
N SER A 209 -14.71 6.11 9.28
CA SER A 209 -14.09 5.65 10.51
C SER A 209 -12.59 5.47 10.36
N TYR A 210 -11.92 5.12 11.46
CA TYR A 210 -10.53 4.71 11.49
C TYR A 210 -10.36 3.49 12.38
N PHE A 211 -9.26 2.78 12.21
CA PHE A 211 -8.82 1.72 13.10
C PHE A 211 -7.30 1.66 13.18
N THR A 212 -6.84 1.05 14.26
CA THR A 212 -5.45 0.72 14.54
C THR A 212 -5.48 -0.51 15.47
N HIS A 213 -4.33 -0.95 15.96
CA HIS A 213 -4.29 -1.93 17.03
C HIS A 213 -5.03 -1.44 18.30
N GLY A 214 -5.58 -2.40 19.05
CA GLY A 214 -6.33 -2.15 20.28
C GLY A 214 -7.84 -2.06 20.08
N PRO A 215 -8.58 -1.53 21.08
CA PRO A 215 -10.02 -1.37 21.00
C PRO A 215 -10.40 -0.39 19.88
N THR A 216 -10.92 -0.95 18.79
CA THR A 216 -11.36 -0.18 17.62
C THR A 216 -12.64 0.60 17.93
N THR A 217 -12.72 1.84 17.46
CA THR A 217 -13.92 2.69 17.56
C THR A 217 -14.98 2.35 16.50
N SER A 218 -14.61 1.69 15.41
CA SER A 218 -15.53 1.31 14.35
C SER A 218 -16.21 -0.04 14.63
N ALA A 219 -17.54 -0.12 14.46
CA ALA A 219 -18.27 -1.38 14.44
C ALA A 219 -18.26 -2.05 13.06
N LYS A 220 -17.73 -1.37 12.02
CA LYS A 220 -17.71 -1.90 10.66
C LYS A 220 -16.65 -3.00 10.52
N ARG A 221 -17.00 -4.02 9.74
CA ARG A 221 -16.23 -5.25 9.54
C ARG A 221 -15.22 -5.04 8.41
N SER A 222 -14.09 -4.40 8.73
CA SER A 222 -12.91 -4.41 7.88
C SER A 222 -12.31 -5.83 7.84
N ASN A 223 -11.91 -6.31 6.66
CA ASN A 223 -11.18 -7.58 6.53
C ASN A 223 -9.82 -7.53 7.21
N VAL A 224 -9.24 -6.35 7.33
CA VAL A 224 -7.90 -6.12 7.89
C VAL A 224 -7.96 -6.08 9.40
N ARG A 225 -9.11 -5.66 9.94
CA ARG A 225 -9.38 -5.69 11.38
C ARG A 225 -9.25 -7.07 12.00
N LYS A 226 -9.51 -8.16 11.27
CA LYS A 226 -9.29 -9.51 11.80
C LYS A 226 -7.81 -9.77 12.08
N HIS A 227 -6.92 -9.02 11.44
CA HIS A 227 -5.47 -9.07 11.66
C HIS A 227 -4.98 -8.12 12.78
N MET A 228 -5.89 -7.38 13.42
CA MET A 228 -5.57 -6.44 14.49
C MET A 228 -5.59 -7.10 15.86
N CYS A 229 -4.63 -6.74 16.69
CA CYS A 229 -4.55 -7.23 18.06
C CYS A 229 -5.30 -6.31 19.02
N ALA A 230 -6.32 -6.85 19.68
CA ALA A 230 -7.10 -6.12 20.67
C ALA A 230 -6.30 -5.80 21.95
N ASN A 231 -5.26 -6.57 22.27
CA ASN A 231 -4.40 -6.36 23.44
C ASN A 231 -3.32 -5.30 23.24
N ILE A 232 -3.06 -4.87 21.99
CA ILE A 232 -2.03 -3.88 21.70
C ILE A 232 -2.62 -2.48 21.86
N GLY A 233 -2.34 -1.83 22.99
CA GLY A 233 -2.78 -0.46 23.25
C GLY A 233 -1.93 0.57 22.49
N THR A 234 -2.51 1.20 21.47
CA THR A 234 -1.81 2.21 20.65
C THR A 234 -1.75 3.60 21.26
N ARG A 235 -2.58 3.88 22.28
CA ARG A 235 -2.69 5.20 22.94
C ARG A 235 -1.40 5.67 23.60
N GLU A 236 -0.48 4.76 23.91
CA GLU A 236 0.83 5.14 24.47
C GLU A 236 1.78 5.65 23.38
N TYR A 237 1.53 5.30 22.11
CA TYR A 237 2.40 5.55 20.96
C TYR A 237 1.81 6.61 20.02
N MET A 238 0.49 6.73 19.95
CA MET A 238 -0.21 7.69 19.12
C MET A 238 -1.40 8.29 19.88
N ASP A 239 -1.56 9.60 19.77
CA ASP A 239 -2.82 10.28 20.10
C ASP A 239 -3.67 10.38 18.84
N ILE A 240 -4.88 9.83 18.88
CA ILE A 240 -5.82 9.86 17.75
C ILE A 240 -7.09 10.56 18.20
N VAL A 241 -7.37 11.70 17.58
CA VAL A 241 -8.56 12.49 17.85
C VAL A 241 -9.42 12.62 16.61
N TYR A 242 -10.73 12.51 16.78
CA TYR A 242 -11.72 12.79 15.74
C TYR A 242 -12.30 14.18 16.00
N VAL A 243 -12.05 15.12 15.09
CA VAL A 243 -12.47 16.52 15.19
C VAL A 243 -13.00 16.97 13.84
N ASP A 244 -14.20 17.53 13.83
CA ASP A 244 -14.82 18.17 12.67
C ASP A 244 -14.86 17.33 11.38
N GLY A 245 -15.09 16.01 11.51
CA GLY A 245 -15.13 15.09 10.36
C GLY A 245 -13.74 14.68 9.84
N CYS A 246 -12.70 14.95 10.64
CA CYS A 246 -11.32 14.61 10.35
C CYS A 246 -10.72 13.76 11.47
N VAL A 247 -9.80 12.88 11.08
CA VAL A 247 -8.94 12.13 11.99
C VAL A 247 -7.60 12.81 12.03
N ARG A 248 -7.17 13.22 13.22
CA ARG A 248 -5.79 13.63 13.48
C ARG A 248 -5.10 12.56 14.30
N ALA A 249 -3.98 12.05 13.80
CA ALA A 249 -3.14 11.11 14.52
C ALA A 249 -1.75 11.74 14.73
N THR A 250 -1.22 11.65 15.94
CA THR A 250 0.04 12.26 16.36
C THR A 250 0.91 11.24 17.06
N GLY A 251 2.15 11.04 16.60
CA GLY A 251 3.13 10.18 17.25
C GLY A 251 3.54 10.72 18.63
N LEU A 252 3.64 9.85 19.63
CA LEU A 252 3.91 10.19 21.03
C LEU A 252 5.22 9.60 21.57
N LYS A 253 5.76 8.60 20.86
CA LYS A 253 6.96 7.86 21.25
C LYS A 253 7.94 7.85 20.13
N GLU A 254 9.20 7.70 20.48
CA GLU A 254 10.28 7.67 19.52
C GLU A 254 10.23 6.43 18.63
N GLY A 255 10.59 6.63 17.36
CA GLY A 255 11.02 5.56 16.46
C GLY A 255 12.51 5.27 16.43
N ARG A 256 12.83 3.99 16.31
CA ARG A 256 14.21 3.52 16.22
C ARG A 256 14.56 3.34 14.76
N GLY A 257 15.65 3.96 14.31
CA GLY A 257 16.14 3.84 12.93
C GLY A 257 16.05 2.41 12.37
N SER A 258 15.42 2.30 11.20
CA SER A 258 14.96 1.06 10.56
C SER A 258 13.68 0.44 11.14
N ASP A 259 12.83 1.19 11.83
CA ASP A 259 11.53 0.70 12.34
C ASP A 259 10.40 0.69 11.31
N ASN A 260 10.54 1.50 10.26
CA ASN A 260 9.71 1.49 9.06
C ASN A 260 9.35 0.07 8.58
N PRO A 261 8.09 -0.39 8.66
CA PRO A 261 7.71 -1.73 8.20
C PRO A 261 8.07 -1.93 6.71
N GLN A 262 8.61 -3.09 6.39
CA GLN A 262 8.91 -3.47 5.00
C GLN A 262 7.81 -4.31 4.39
N GLU A 263 7.08 -5.05 5.22
CA GLU A 263 6.02 -5.96 4.79
C GLU A 263 4.77 -5.85 5.68
N PHE A 264 3.59 -6.16 5.14
CA PHE A 264 2.35 -6.10 5.93
C PHE A 264 2.34 -7.06 7.11
N TYR A 265 2.94 -8.24 6.97
CA TYR A 265 3.04 -9.20 8.07
C TYR A 265 3.82 -8.64 9.25
N GLU A 266 4.73 -7.69 8.99
CA GLU A 266 5.46 -7.06 10.06
C GLU A 266 4.48 -6.35 10.97
N VAL A 267 3.43 -5.69 10.42
CA VAL A 267 2.40 -4.86 11.09
C VAL A 267 1.15 -5.63 11.52
N MET A 268 0.76 -6.63 10.74
CA MET A 268 -0.49 -7.36 10.87
C MET A 268 -0.25 -8.62 11.72
N MET A 269 -0.08 -8.42 13.03
CA MET A 269 0.30 -9.41 14.06
C MET A 269 -0.73 -10.55 14.32
N ASN A 270 -1.83 -10.66 13.58
CA ASN A 270 -2.80 -11.76 13.73
C ASN A 270 -3.02 -12.50 12.41
N THR A 271 -1.99 -13.19 11.97
CA THR A 271 -2.01 -13.90 10.70
C THR A 271 -1.62 -15.36 10.90
N VAL A 272 -2.60 -16.17 11.29
CA VAL A 272 -2.52 -17.64 11.14
C VAL A 272 -2.75 -18.08 9.69
N GLU A 273 -2.92 -17.12 8.78
CA GLU A 273 -3.15 -17.39 7.36
C GLU A 273 -1.84 -17.84 6.69
N PRO A 274 -1.83 -18.91 5.88
CA PRO A 274 -0.63 -19.47 5.25
C PRO A 274 0.17 -18.48 4.39
N HIS A 275 -0.46 -17.37 3.98
CA HIS A 275 0.14 -16.31 3.17
C HIS A 275 1.12 -15.44 3.96
N TYR A 276 0.96 -15.39 5.28
CA TYR A 276 1.89 -14.72 6.16
C TYR A 276 2.88 -15.78 6.61
N ASN A 277 4.15 -15.56 6.27
CA ASN A 277 5.22 -16.46 6.67
C ASN A 277 5.06 -16.77 8.17
N GLY A 278 5.25 -18.01 8.61
CA GLY A 278 5.12 -18.44 10.03
C GLY A 278 6.13 -17.79 10.99
N LEU A 279 6.69 -16.67 10.55
CA LEU A 279 7.69 -15.79 11.11
C LEU A 279 7.07 -14.40 11.37
N SER A 280 5.75 -14.21 11.28
CA SER A 280 5.09 -13.07 11.90
C SER A 280 4.86 -13.36 13.39
N GLY A 281 5.06 -12.36 14.24
CA GLY A 281 4.60 -12.46 15.63
C GLY A 281 3.09 -12.58 15.68
N THR A 282 2.58 -13.25 16.70
CA THR A 282 1.16 -13.29 17.04
C THR A 282 0.80 -12.15 18.00
N CYS A 283 -0.48 -11.81 18.11
CA CYS A 283 -0.95 -10.88 19.15
C CYS A 283 -0.53 -11.28 20.57
N ALA A 284 -0.43 -12.58 20.84
CA ALA A 284 0.00 -13.09 22.14
C ALA A 284 1.49 -12.80 22.40
N ASP A 285 2.30 -12.68 21.35
CA ASP A 285 3.73 -12.42 21.47
C ASP A 285 4.02 -10.98 21.87
N TYR A 286 3.16 -10.02 21.54
CA TYR A 286 3.42 -8.58 21.74
C TYR A 286 3.81 -8.20 23.18
N ASP A 287 3.17 -8.81 24.18
CA ASP A 287 3.44 -8.54 25.60
C ASP A 287 4.24 -9.65 26.28
N GLN A 288 4.79 -10.59 25.51
CA GLN A 288 5.50 -11.75 26.05
C GLN A 288 6.96 -11.73 25.64
N CYS A 289 7.82 -11.83 26.65
CA CYS A 289 9.20 -12.19 26.40
C CYS A 289 9.25 -13.56 25.71
N PRO A 290 10.10 -13.74 24.69
CA PRO A 290 10.19 -14.98 23.94
C PRO A 290 10.57 -16.16 24.85
N ALA A 291 9.85 -17.27 24.70
CA ALA A 291 10.04 -18.46 25.54
C ALA A 291 11.35 -19.22 25.24
N ALA A 292 11.97 -18.98 24.09
CA ALA A 292 13.23 -19.58 23.69
C ALA A 292 14.19 -18.51 23.18
N PRO A 293 15.51 -18.75 23.27
CA PRO A 293 16.50 -18.01 22.50
C PRO A 293 16.09 -18.00 21.02
N PHE A 294 15.99 -16.83 20.41
CA PHE A 294 15.89 -16.75 18.96
C PHE A 294 17.22 -17.24 18.37
N GLY A 295 17.22 -18.50 17.95
CA GLY A 295 18.37 -19.16 17.35
C GLY A 295 18.92 -18.32 16.20
N SER A 296 20.25 -18.18 16.14
CA SER A 296 20.98 -17.44 15.11
C SER A 296 20.60 -15.97 14.92
N MET A 297 20.23 -15.24 15.99
CA MET A 297 20.47 -13.79 16.01
C MET A 297 21.97 -13.58 15.80
N LEU A 298 22.39 -13.41 14.54
CA LEU A 298 23.74 -13.07 14.16
C LEU A 298 24.01 -11.71 14.78
N CYS A 299 24.62 -11.70 15.97
CA CYS A 299 25.28 -10.54 16.53
C CYS A 299 26.52 -10.19 15.69
N ASP A 300 26.38 -10.11 14.37
CA ASP A 300 27.50 -9.77 13.49
C ASP A 300 27.61 -8.25 13.46
N SER A 301 28.73 -7.77 13.99
CA SER A 301 28.81 -6.65 14.90
C SER A 301 29.30 -5.35 14.26
N ASP A 302 28.80 -4.98 13.08
CA ASP A 302 29.44 -3.87 12.32
C ASP A 302 28.57 -2.61 12.13
N ARG A 303 27.25 -2.66 12.39
CA ARG A 303 26.37 -1.48 12.28
C ARG A 303 25.79 -0.97 13.60
N ASP A 304 25.72 -1.81 14.63
CA ASP A 304 24.83 -1.56 15.77
C ASP A 304 25.49 -1.75 17.15
N GLY A 305 26.82 -1.73 17.24
CA GLY A 305 27.52 -1.70 18.51
C GLY A 305 28.91 -1.08 18.38
N ASP A 306 29.14 0.05 19.06
CA ASP A 306 30.50 0.48 19.41
C ASP A 306 30.90 -0.26 20.71
N PRO A 307 32.13 -0.76 20.87
CA PRO A 307 32.53 -1.56 22.03
C PRO A 307 32.57 -0.68 23.28
N GLY A 308 31.62 -0.83 24.21
CA GLY A 308 31.73 -0.23 25.55
C GLY A 308 30.46 0.18 26.28
N THR A 309 29.25 -0.03 25.74
CA THR A 309 27.98 0.25 26.44
C THR A 309 27.12 -1.03 26.50
N ASP A 310 26.42 -1.24 27.61
CA ASP A 310 25.65 -2.47 27.89
C ASP A 310 24.44 -2.63 26.95
N GLY A 311 24.71 -3.17 25.76
CA GLY A 311 23.73 -3.54 24.75
C GLY A 311 24.31 -4.47 23.70
N LEU A 312 24.63 -5.71 24.09
CA LEU A 312 24.54 -6.94 23.28
C LEU A 312 24.83 -8.20 24.13
N ASN A 313 23.84 -9.12 24.28
CA ASN A 313 24.12 -10.55 24.07
C ASN A 313 22.85 -11.37 23.71
N CYS A 314 22.87 -11.90 22.50
CA CYS A 314 21.80 -12.54 21.75
C CYS A 314 21.54 -14.00 22.19
N GLY A 315 20.83 -14.15 23.31
CA GLY A 315 20.38 -15.47 23.78
C GLY A 315 19.08 -15.47 24.58
N TYR A 316 18.82 -14.46 25.41
CA TYR A 316 17.62 -14.42 26.27
C TYR A 316 16.91 -13.06 26.27
N GLY A 317 17.02 -12.29 25.18
CA GLY A 317 16.20 -11.10 24.94
C GLY A 317 16.57 -9.88 25.79
N ILE A 318 17.83 -9.44 25.78
CA ILE A 318 18.07 -8.01 25.92
C ILE A 318 17.84 -7.42 24.54
N SER A 319 16.72 -6.73 24.35
CA SER A 319 16.53 -5.93 23.16
C SER A 319 16.41 -4.47 23.56
N GLY A 320 17.36 -3.67 23.10
CA GLY A 320 17.42 -2.23 23.39
C GLY A 320 18.85 -1.75 23.54
N TYR A 321 18.98 -0.44 23.50
CA TYR A 321 20.25 0.26 23.64
C TYR A 321 20.28 1.00 24.98
N GLY A 322 21.41 0.95 25.68
CA GLY A 322 21.73 1.96 26.68
C GLY A 322 21.94 3.29 25.97
N ARG A 323 21.16 4.32 26.30
CA ARG A 323 21.24 5.64 25.66
C ARG A 323 21.91 6.67 26.56
N PRO A 324 23.10 7.18 26.21
CA PRO A 324 23.69 8.35 26.86
C PRO A 324 23.32 9.66 26.11
N PRO A 325 23.00 10.77 26.80
CA PRO A 325 22.45 10.93 28.15
C PRO A 325 20.98 11.36 28.06
N GLY A 326 20.05 10.46 28.38
CA GLY A 326 18.61 10.77 28.29
C GLY A 326 17.68 9.60 28.63
N GLN A 327 17.75 9.10 29.86
CA GLN A 327 16.63 8.72 30.74
C GLN A 327 15.34 8.08 30.13
N VAL A 328 15.45 7.10 29.25
CA VAL A 328 14.37 6.11 29.09
C VAL A 328 14.99 4.72 29.16
N ASP A 329 14.59 3.93 30.14
CA ASP A 329 14.87 2.48 30.21
C ASP A 329 14.07 1.79 29.10
N ASP A 330 14.48 2.01 27.84
CA ASP A 330 13.87 1.40 26.66
C ASP A 330 14.52 0.05 26.34
N ILE A 331 15.36 -0.47 27.24
CA ILE A 331 15.87 -1.84 27.19
C ILE A 331 14.83 -2.76 27.81
N ILE A 332 14.24 -3.62 26.99
CA ILE A 332 13.51 -4.78 27.51
C ILE A 332 14.54 -5.83 27.90
N ASP A 333 14.66 -6.09 29.20
CA ASP A 333 15.46 -7.21 29.72
C ASP A 333 14.54 -8.40 30.02
N CYS A 334 14.46 -9.32 29.06
CA CYS A 334 13.71 -10.57 29.20
C CYS A 334 14.42 -11.64 30.05
N ARG A 335 15.63 -11.39 30.57
CA ARG A 335 16.39 -12.39 31.35
C ARG A 335 15.82 -12.61 32.75
N GLN A 336 15.15 -11.62 33.32
CA GLN A 336 14.74 -11.63 34.74
C GLN A 336 13.24 -11.82 34.98
N ARG A 337 12.41 -11.82 33.93
CA ARG A 337 10.95 -11.81 34.07
C ARG A 337 10.30 -12.98 33.36
N THR A 338 9.90 -14.00 34.13
CA THR A 338 8.82 -14.90 33.73
C THR A 338 7.50 -14.13 33.81
N GLY A 339 6.91 -13.74 32.68
CA GLY A 339 5.58 -13.11 32.66
C GLY A 339 5.36 -12.09 31.54
N THR A 340 4.14 -11.55 31.52
CA THR A 340 3.70 -10.53 30.56
C THR A 340 4.29 -9.16 30.94
N VAL A 341 4.95 -8.49 29.98
CA VAL A 341 5.40 -7.10 30.08
C VAL A 341 4.92 -6.38 28.82
N GLY A 342 4.22 -5.25 29.00
CA GLY A 342 3.62 -4.49 27.89
C GLY A 342 4.63 -4.16 26.78
N GLY A 343 4.35 -4.59 25.55
CA GLY A 343 5.21 -4.35 24.37
C GLY A 343 6.61 -4.97 24.44
N ALA A 344 6.81 -5.99 25.30
CA ALA A 344 8.08 -6.68 25.48
C ALA A 344 8.36 -7.82 24.49
N GLY A 345 7.40 -8.15 23.64
CA GLY A 345 7.58 -9.06 22.53
C GLY A 345 8.56 -8.53 21.51
N VAL A 346 9.29 -9.42 20.84
CA VAL A 346 10.30 -9.05 19.84
C VAL A 346 10.05 -9.75 18.51
N TYR A 347 10.53 -9.14 17.43
CA TYR A 347 10.45 -9.71 16.09
C TYR A 347 11.13 -11.06 16.01
N PRO A 348 10.43 -12.10 15.54
CA PRO A 348 11.03 -13.40 15.29
C PRO A 348 12.16 -13.26 14.26
N ALA A 349 13.31 -13.85 14.60
CA ALA A 349 14.55 -13.68 13.86
C ALA A 349 14.60 -14.58 12.62
N THR A 350 14.26 -14.02 11.45
CA THR A 350 14.62 -14.60 10.14
C THR A 350 14.82 -13.57 9.03
N ASN A 351 14.51 -12.28 9.26
CA ASN A 351 14.72 -11.26 8.23
C ASN A 351 16.17 -10.77 8.20
N THR A 352 16.68 -10.47 7.01
CA THR A 352 18.04 -9.98 6.74
C THR A 352 18.19 -8.46 6.98
N HIS A 353 17.14 -7.79 7.46
CA HIS A 353 17.03 -6.33 7.51
C HIS A 353 17.17 -5.78 8.94
N ASN A 354 17.93 -6.46 9.81
CA ASN A 354 18.33 -6.00 11.15
C ASN A 354 17.19 -5.71 12.15
N LYS A 355 15.94 -6.06 11.85
CA LYS A 355 14.81 -5.93 12.79
C LYS A 355 14.66 -7.13 13.71
N ALA A 356 15.20 -8.28 13.32
CA ALA A 356 15.24 -9.49 14.13
C ALA A 356 15.67 -9.17 15.57
N GLY A 357 14.83 -9.56 16.55
CA GLY A 357 15.11 -9.32 17.97
C GLY A 357 14.82 -7.90 18.47
N SER A 358 14.35 -6.96 17.64
CA SER A 358 13.81 -5.69 18.11
C SER A 358 12.42 -5.88 18.73
N PRO A 359 12.04 -5.17 19.81
CA PRO A 359 10.69 -5.12 20.32
C PRO A 359 9.68 -4.67 19.28
N PHE A 360 8.52 -5.33 19.28
CA PHE A 360 7.36 -4.91 18.50
C PHE A 360 6.94 -3.48 18.84
N ARG A 361 7.16 -3.00 20.07
CA ARG A 361 6.77 -1.63 20.43
C ARG A 361 7.45 -0.53 19.61
N TRP A 362 8.62 -0.79 19.01
CA TRP A 362 9.31 0.23 18.20
C TRP A 362 8.77 0.35 16.78
N THR A 363 7.96 -0.59 16.33
CA THR A 363 7.58 -0.76 14.92
C THR A 363 6.07 -0.93 14.74
N MET A 364 5.39 -1.58 15.70
CA MET A 364 4.04 -2.13 15.55
C MET A 364 2.85 -1.27 15.91
N PRO A 365 2.89 -0.45 16.96
CA PRO A 365 1.70 0.30 17.32
C PRO A 365 1.54 1.57 16.48
N LYS A 366 2.33 1.80 15.43
CA LYS A 366 2.55 3.11 14.79
C LYS A 366 1.90 3.27 13.43
N PHE A 367 0.67 2.81 13.28
CA PHE A 367 -0.09 3.01 12.05
C PHE A 367 -1.56 3.31 12.33
N ILE A 368 -2.20 3.91 11.34
CA ILE A 368 -3.63 4.15 11.33
C ILE A 368 -4.19 3.83 9.95
N CYS A 369 -5.29 3.10 9.94
CA CYS A 369 -6.06 2.84 8.73
C CYS A 369 -7.37 3.63 8.80
N MET A 370 -7.80 4.12 7.64
CA MET A 370 -8.99 4.96 7.51
C MET A 370 -9.94 4.33 6.50
N ASP A 371 -11.22 4.35 6.85
CA ASP A 371 -12.31 3.87 6.00
C ASP A 371 -12.87 5.06 5.23
N TYR A 372 -12.65 5.10 3.92
CA TYR A 372 -13.19 6.14 3.06
C TYR A 372 -14.53 5.70 2.44
N PRO A 373 -15.51 6.61 2.31
CA PRO A 373 -16.80 6.29 1.72
C PRO A 373 -16.68 6.02 0.22
N ALA A 374 -17.67 5.30 -0.31
CA ALA A 374 -17.88 5.16 -1.75
C ALA A 374 -18.12 6.52 -2.45
N GLY A 375 -18.03 6.52 -3.78
CA GLY A 375 -18.26 7.67 -4.64
C GLY A 375 -17.10 8.68 -4.66
N LYS A 376 -15.90 8.27 -4.25
CA LYS A 376 -14.70 9.11 -4.22
C LYS A 376 -13.72 8.69 -5.32
N SER A 377 -13.12 9.66 -6.00
CA SER A 377 -11.96 9.45 -6.87
C SER A 377 -10.65 9.93 -6.22
N SER A 378 -10.73 10.64 -5.10
CA SER A 378 -9.57 11.13 -4.37
C SER A 378 -9.88 11.44 -2.91
N PHE A 379 -8.82 11.55 -2.11
CA PHE A 379 -8.83 12.05 -0.74
C PHE A 379 -7.56 12.85 -0.46
N GLU A 380 -7.56 13.60 0.65
CA GLU A 380 -6.45 14.47 1.03
C GLU A 380 -5.94 14.11 2.42
N VAL A 381 -4.62 14.17 2.58
CA VAL A 381 -3.94 13.95 3.85
C VAL A 381 -2.91 15.04 4.05
N THR A 382 -2.96 15.72 5.18
CA THR A 382 -1.97 16.69 5.62
C THR A 382 -0.97 15.99 6.53
N TYR A 383 0.31 16.04 6.15
CA TYR A 383 1.42 15.59 6.98
C TYR A 383 2.14 16.76 7.62
N THR A 384 2.53 16.59 8.87
CA THR A 384 3.35 17.52 9.62
C THR A 384 4.50 16.76 10.27
N VAL A 385 5.71 17.30 10.14
CA VAL A 385 6.88 16.83 10.90
C VAL A 385 7.28 17.95 11.83
N GLY A 386 7.28 17.67 13.13
CA GLY A 386 7.74 18.60 14.15
C GLY A 386 9.20 19.01 13.94
N ARG A 387 9.61 20.09 14.61
CA ARG A 387 11.00 20.56 14.55
C ARG A 387 11.95 19.57 15.24
N ASP A 388 13.13 19.36 14.67
CA ASP A 388 14.31 18.80 15.33
C ASP A 388 15.25 19.93 15.80
N ARG A 389 16.04 19.64 16.81
CA ARG A 389 16.94 20.61 17.43
C ARG A 389 18.00 21.12 16.47
N ASN A 390 18.49 20.26 15.57
CA ASN A 390 19.62 20.57 14.72
C ASN A 390 19.20 21.11 13.35
N GLY A 391 17.92 21.06 12.99
CA GLY A 391 17.44 21.53 11.68
C GLY A 391 17.95 20.66 10.52
N LYS A 392 18.38 19.43 10.79
CA LYS A 392 19.17 18.60 9.87
C LYS A 392 18.55 17.26 9.51
N PHE A 393 17.29 17.05 9.82
CA PHE A 393 16.62 15.77 9.62
C PHE A 393 15.20 15.98 9.10
N GLY A 394 14.59 14.90 8.63
CA GLY A 394 13.16 14.80 8.45
C GLY A 394 12.73 13.36 8.56
N ARG A 395 11.56 13.07 8.03
CA ARG A 395 10.81 11.83 8.28
C ARG A 395 10.25 11.27 6.99
N ASN A 396 9.89 9.99 7.01
CA ASN A 396 9.21 9.35 5.90
C ASN A 396 7.84 8.88 6.39
N PHE A 397 6.80 9.24 5.65
CA PHE A 397 5.46 8.69 5.88
C PHE A 397 5.29 7.51 4.95
N LEU A 398 5.08 6.33 5.52
CA LEU A 398 4.75 5.15 4.75
C LEU A 398 3.24 5.04 4.54
N PHE A 399 2.84 4.51 3.39
CA PHE A 399 1.45 4.25 3.11
C PHE A 399 1.27 3.03 2.23
N ALA A 400 0.14 2.36 2.44
CA ALA A 400 -0.34 1.30 1.57
C ALA A 400 -1.84 1.11 1.77
N GLY A 401 -2.49 0.54 0.76
CA GLY A 401 -3.83 0.01 0.92
C GLY A 401 -3.76 -1.45 1.33
N VAL A 402 -4.70 -1.86 2.18
CA VAL A 402 -4.78 -3.21 2.77
C VAL A 402 -5.86 -4.05 2.10
N GLY A 403 -6.29 -3.64 0.90
CA GLY A 403 -7.64 -3.90 0.35
C GLY A 403 -7.96 -5.35 0.00
N VAL A 404 -8.11 -6.25 0.96
CA VAL A 404 -8.82 -7.50 0.68
C VAL A 404 -10.26 -7.12 0.30
N PRO A 405 -10.77 -7.46 -0.91
CA PRO A 405 -12.13 -7.11 -1.32
C PRO A 405 -13.12 -7.45 -0.20
N PRO A 406 -13.86 -6.47 0.33
CA PRO A 406 -14.61 -6.60 1.58
C PRO A 406 -15.66 -7.69 1.53
N THR A 407 -16.15 -8.04 0.34
CA THR A 407 -17.25 -8.98 0.18
C THR A 407 -17.11 -9.81 -1.07
N CYS A 408 -17.45 -11.08 -0.93
CA CYS A 408 -17.87 -11.93 -2.02
C CYS A 408 -19.39 -11.80 -2.14
N VAL A 409 -19.87 -11.46 -3.33
CA VAL A 409 -21.30 -11.41 -3.61
C VAL A 409 -21.65 -12.61 -4.48
N GLY A 410 -22.69 -13.34 -4.08
CA GLY A 410 -23.25 -14.40 -4.92
C GLY A 410 -23.56 -13.82 -6.29
N GLY A 411 -22.99 -14.40 -7.34
CA GLY A 411 -23.40 -14.06 -8.68
C GLY A 411 -24.92 -14.21 -8.72
N SER A 412 -25.64 -13.15 -9.11
CA SER A 412 -27.03 -13.36 -9.53
C SER A 412 -26.96 -14.52 -10.52
N PRO A 413 -27.70 -15.62 -10.31
CA PRO A 413 -27.63 -16.77 -11.20
C PRO A 413 -27.75 -16.22 -12.60
N SER A 414 -26.73 -16.47 -13.43
CA SER A 414 -26.73 -15.98 -14.81
C SER A 414 -28.12 -16.20 -15.36
N PRO A 415 -28.81 -15.15 -15.86
CA PRO A 415 -30.18 -15.30 -16.32
C PRO A 415 -30.20 -16.53 -17.24
N PRO A 416 -31.16 -17.45 -17.07
CA PRO A 416 -31.17 -18.69 -17.81
C PRO A 416 -30.95 -18.36 -19.29
N PRO A 417 -30.05 -19.09 -19.99
CA PRO A 417 -29.70 -18.77 -21.36
C PRO A 417 -31.00 -18.54 -22.13
N PRO A 418 -31.11 -17.45 -22.91
CA PRO A 418 -32.35 -17.11 -23.59
C PRO A 418 -32.84 -18.34 -24.32
N SER A 419 -34.11 -18.69 -24.12
CA SER A 419 -34.74 -19.83 -24.79
C SER A 419 -34.34 -19.78 -26.27
N PRO A 420 -33.81 -20.88 -26.85
CA PRO A 420 -33.43 -20.86 -28.26
C PRO A 420 -34.60 -20.28 -29.06
N PRO A 421 -34.33 -19.35 -29.99
CA PRO A 421 -35.40 -18.75 -30.78
C PRO A 421 -36.26 -19.88 -31.35
N PRO A 422 -37.60 -19.74 -31.33
CA PRO A 422 -38.47 -20.78 -31.84
C PRO A 422 -37.98 -21.16 -33.24
N PRO A 423 -37.90 -22.46 -33.55
CA PRO A 423 -37.44 -22.90 -34.86
C PRO A 423 -38.23 -22.11 -35.92
N PRO A 424 -37.56 -21.59 -36.96
CA PRO A 424 -38.25 -20.85 -38.00
C PRO A 424 -39.43 -21.68 -38.49
N PRO A 425 -40.60 -21.07 -38.73
CA PRO A 425 -41.78 -21.80 -39.17
C PRO A 425 -41.38 -22.64 -40.39
N SER A 426 -41.74 -23.93 -40.34
CA SER A 426 -41.50 -24.85 -41.46
C SER A 426 -41.94 -24.18 -42.76
N PRO A 427 -41.10 -24.14 -43.80
CA PRO A 427 -41.49 -23.55 -45.06
C PRO A 427 -42.80 -24.21 -45.53
N PRO A 428 -43.75 -23.43 -46.08
CA PRO A 428 -45.00 -23.99 -46.57
C PRO A 428 -44.69 -25.10 -47.57
N PRO A 429 -45.45 -26.20 -47.55
CA PRO A 429 -45.25 -27.29 -48.51
C PRO A 429 -45.26 -26.71 -49.93
N PRO A 430 -44.33 -27.16 -50.80
CA PRO A 430 -44.29 -26.69 -52.17
C PRO A 430 -45.67 -26.89 -52.81
N PRO A 431 -46.14 -25.92 -53.63
CA PRO A 431 -47.41 -26.06 -54.31
C PRO A 431 -47.41 -27.36 -55.11
N PRO A 432 -48.56 -28.07 -55.16
CA PRO A 432 -48.67 -29.28 -55.96
C PRO A 432 -48.24 -28.99 -57.40
N PRO A 433 -47.49 -29.90 -58.04
CA PRO A 433 -47.04 -29.71 -59.41
C PRO A 433 -48.23 -29.43 -60.32
N SER A 434 -48.09 -28.40 -61.15
CA SER A 434 -49.10 -28.03 -62.14
C SER A 434 -49.47 -29.25 -62.97
N PRO A 435 -50.77 -29.48 -63.25
CA PRO A 435 -51.19 -30.59 -64.09
C PRO A 435 -50.50 -30.49 -65.46
N PRO A 436 -50.05 -31.61 -66.03
CA PRO A 436 -49.38 -31.63 -67.32
C PRO A 436 -50.30 -30.98 -68.38
N PRO A 437 -49.73 -30.19 -69.30
CA PRO A 437 -50.50 -29.56 -70.37
C PRO A 437 -51.22 -30.63 -71.19
N PRO A 438 -52.47 -30.35 -71.63
CA PRO A 438 -53.22 -31.28 -72.46
C PRO A 438 -52.44 -31.57 -73.76
N PRO A 439 -52.48 -32.81 -74.26
CA PRO A 439 -51.78 -33.17 -75.49
C PRO A 439 -52.25 -32.29 -76.66
N PRO A 440 -51.35 -31.94 -77.60
CA PRO A 440 -51.70 -31.17 -78.78
C PRO A 440 -52.83 -31.85 -79.55
N ARG A 441 -53.88 -31.09 -79.89
CA ARG A 441 -54.92 -31.57 -80.80
C ARG A 441 -54.31 -31.79 -82.18
N GLU A 442 -54.34 -33.03 -82.67
CA GLU A 442 -54.03 -33.34 -84.06
C GLU A 442 -54.98 -32.55 -84.97
N PHE A 443 -54.41 -31.62 -85.73
CA PHE A 443 -55.11 -30.96 -86.83
C PHE A 443 -55.27 -31.98 -87.96
N CYS A 444 -56.51 -32.34 -88.27
CA CYS A 444 -56.82 -33.04 -89.52
C CYS A 444 -56.49 -32.11 -90.70
N PRO A 445 -55.71 -32.55 -91.70
CA PRO A 445 -55.46 -31.76 -92.90
C PRO A 445 -56.72 -31.65 -93.76
N ASP A 446 -56.94 -30.44 -94.26
CA ASP A 446 -58.01 -30.01 -95.15
C ASP A 446 -57.87 -30.68 -96.54
N PRO A 447 -58.86 -31.44 -97.03
CA PRO A 447 -58.79 -32.09 -98.32
C PRO A 447 -59.39 -31.19 -99.41
N SER A 448 -58.70 -30.10 -99.75
CA SER A 448 -58.97 -29.38 -101.00
C SER A 448 -57.76 -28.57 -101.44
N GLU A 449 -56.76 -29.24 -102.01
CA GLU A 449 -55.86 -28.65 -103.00
C GLU A 449 -54.99 -29.74 -103.64
N HIS A 450 -55.45 -30.29 -104.77
CA HIS A 450 -54.56 -30.73 -105.83
C HIS A 450 -55.17 -30.37 -107.19
N PRO A 451 -54.33 -29.97 -108.17
CA PRO A 451 -54.72 -29.35 -109.44
C PRO A 451 -55.41 -30.29 -110.43
#